data_AF-L7NUC6-F1
#
_entry.id   AF-L7NUC6-F1
#
_cell.length_a   1.000
_cell.length_b   1.000
_cell.length_c   1.000
_cell.angle_alpha   90.00
_cell.angle_beta   90.00
_cell.angle_gamma   90.00
#
_symmetry.space_group_name_H-M   'P 1'
#
loop_
_entity.id
_entity.type
_entity.pdbx_description
1 polymer ?
#
loop_
_entity_poly.entity_id
_entity_poly.type
_entity_poly.pdbx_seq_one_letter_code
_entity_poly.pdbx_strand_id
1 'polypeptide(L)'
;TIMINYNPETVSTDYDMCDRLYFEEISFEVVMDIYELEHSEGIILSMGGQLPNNIAMDLHRQQAKVLGTSPESIDSAENRFKFSRMLDRKGILQPRWKELTNHESAIAF
;
A
#
# COMPACT_ATOMS: atom_id res chain seq x y z
N THR A 1 -5.43 19.56 5.03
CA THR A 1 -5.27 18.22 4.43
C THR A 1 -4.80 18.37 3.01
N ILE A 2 -3.88 17.51 2.60
CA ILE A 2 -3.37 17.45 1.23
C ILE A 2 -3.89 16.17 0.60
N MET A 3 -4.50 16.26 -0.58
CA MET A 3 -5.02 15.13 -1.33
C MET A 3 -4.22 14.94 -2.61
N ILE A 4 -3.86 13.69 -2.92
CA ILE A 4 -3.22 13.30 -4.18
C ILE A 4 -4.15 12.29 -4.85
N ASN A 5 -4.72 12.64 -5.99
CA ASN A 5 -5.59 11.76 -6.78
C ASN A 5 -5.72 12.32 -8.20
N TYR A 6 -5.81 11.44 -9.20
CA TYR A 6 -5.91 11.80 -10.61
C TYR A 6 -7.22 11.37 -11.27
N ASN A 7 -8.16 10.77 -10.53
CA ASN A 7 -9.43 10.33 -11.11
C ASN A 7 -10.43 11.50 -11.17
N PRO A 8 -10.75 12.05 -12.38
CA PRO A 8 -11.60 13.23 -12.52
C PRO A 8 -13.07 12.97 -12.15
N GLU A 9 -13.48 11.71 -12.02
CA GLU A 9 -14.86 11.32 -11.73
C GLU A 9 -15.14 11.17 -10.24
N THR A 10 -14.19 11.52 -9.37
CA THR A 10 -14.30 11.32 -7.93
C THR A 10 -14.55 12.61 -7.16
N VAL A 11 -15.35 12.51 -6.09
CA VAL A 11 -15.58 13.65 -5.18
C VAL A 11 -14.27 14.09 -4.52
N SER A 12 -13.33 13.17 -4.29
CA SER A 12 -11.99 13.48 -3.73
C SER A 12 -11.17 14.46 -4.56
N THR A 13 -11.44 14.60 -5.87
CA THR A 13 -10.74 15.55 -6.74
C THR A 13 -11.50 16.87 -6.90
N ASP A 14 -12.50 17.12 -6.05
CA ASP A 14 -13.10 18.44 -5.91
C ASP A 14 -12.21 19.31 -5.00
N TYR A 15 -11.93 20.54 -5.45
CA TYR A 15 -11.11 21.51 -4.72
C TYR A 15 -11.73 21.88 -3.35
N ASP A 16 -13.03 21.70 -3.17
CA ASP A 16 -13.72 22.00 -1.91
C ASP A 16 -13.53 20.91 -0.83
N MET A 17 -12.92 19.75 -1.16
CA MET A 17 -12.77 18.62 -0.22
C MET A 17 -11.49 18.67 0.63
N CYS A 18 -10.49 19.47 0.24
CA CYS A 18 -9.20 19.52 0.93
C CYS A 18 -8.56 20.91 0.81
N ASP A 19 -7.59 21.22 1.67
CA ASP A 19 -6.89 22.50 1.61
C ASP A 19 -5.99 22.62 0.38
N ARG A 20 -5.45 21.48 -0.09
CA ARG A 20 -4.62 21.39 -1.31
C ARG A 20 -4.86 20.07 -2.03
N LEU A 21 -5.14 20.16 -3.33
CA LEU A 21 -5.29 19.03 -4.24
C LEU A 21 -4.14 19.00 -5.24
N TYR A 22 -3.41 17.89 -5.27
CA TYR A 22 -2.48 17.54 -6.33
C TYR A 22 -3.16 16.54 -7.27
N PHE A 23 -3.47 17.01 -8.49
CA PHE A 23 -4.10 16.18 -9.52
C PHE A 23 -3.03 15.42 -10.32
N GLU A 24 -2.41 14.42 -9.69
CA GLU A 24 -1.25 13.69 -10.20
C GLU A 24 -1.41 12.17 -10.01
N GLU A 25 -0.70 11.37 -10.82
CA GLU A 25 -0.68 9.92 -10.69
C GLU A 25 -0.07 9.50 -9.34
N ILE A 26 -0.62 8.45 -8.73
CA ILE A 26 -0.10 7.91 -7.47
C ILE A 26 1.11 7.03 -7.77
N SER A 27 2.30 7.64 -7.82
CA SER A 27 3.60 6.96 -7.90
C SER A 27 4.44 7.25 -6.65
N PHE A 28 5.47 6.44 -6.42
CA PHE A 28 6.40 6.67 -5.31
C PHE A 28 7.11 8.03 -5.45
N GLU A 29 7.57 8.36 -6.66
CA GLU A 29 8.28 9.60 -6.96
C GLU A 29 7.40 10.82 -6.67
N VAL A 30 6.19 10.85 -7.24
CA VAL A 30 5.25 11.96 -7.07
C VAL A 30 4.88 12.16 -5.59
N VAL A 31 4.56 11.07 -4.90
CA VAL A 31 4.16 11.15 -3.48
C VAL A 31 5.32 11.61 -2.61
N MET A 32 6.55 11.15 -2.88
CA MET A 32 7.73 11.58 -2.13
C MET A 32 8.05 13.05 -2.38
N ASP A 33 8.02 13.50 -3.64
CA ASP A 33 8.27 14.89 -4.01
C ASP A 33 7.28 15.83 -3.30
N ILE A 34 6.00 15.49 -3.30
CA ILE A 34 4.95 16.27 -2.62
C ILE A 34 5.13 16.22 -1.09
N TYR A 35 5.45 15.05 -0.54
CA TYR A 35 5.68 14.87 0.90
C TYR A 35 6.83 15.76 1.41
N GLU A 36 7.93 15.82 0.67
CA GLU A 36 9.08 16.68 0.97
C GLU A 36 8.76 18.16 0.77
N LEU A 37 8.13 18.52 -0.35
CA LEU A 37 7.77 19.89 -0.70
C LEU A 37 6.84 20.53 0.34
N GLU A 38 5.84 19.78 0.81
CA GLU A 38 4.84 20.25 1.76
C GLU A 38 5.29 20.07 3.23
N HIS A 39 6.45 19.46 3.48
CA HIS A 39 6.94 19.12 4.82
C HIS A 39 5.87 18.42 5.68
N SER A 40 5.18 17.45 5.08
CA SER A 40 4.01 16.82 5.68
C SER A 40 4.37 16.04 6.95
N GLU A 41 3.48 16.08 7.95
CA GLU A 41 3.68 15.35 9.23
C GLU A 41 3.57 13.82 9.10
N GLY A 42 2.94 13.35 8.01
CA GLY A 42 2.78 11.94 7.69
C GLY A 42 1.80 11.70 6.54
N ILE A 43 1.75 10.44 6.10
CA ILE A 43 1.00 9.99 4.92
C ILE A 43 -0.04 8.95 5.35
N ILE A 44 -1.27 9.07 4.85
CA ILE A 44 -2.33 8.06 5.05
C ILE A 44 -2.49 7.28 3.75
N LEU A 45 -2.18 5.98 3.77
CA LEU A 45 -2.24 5.10 2.59
C LEU A 45 -3.47 4.18 2.57
N SER A 46 -4.07 3.93 3.73
CA SER A 46 -5.10 2.90 3.93
C SER A 46 -6.45 3.15 3.25
N MET A 47 -6.64 4.32 2.62
CA MET A 47 -7.93 4.75 2.07
C MET A 47 -7.98 4.74 0.53
N GLY A 48 -6.84 4.55 -0.17
CA GLY A 48 -6.78 4.66 -1.63
C GLY A 48 -6.65 3.32 -2.37
N GLY A 49 -6.86 2.19 -1.71
CA GLY A 49 -6.82 0.87 -2.32
C GLY A 49 -5.40 0.37 -2.61
N GLN A 50 -5.22 -0.39 -3.68
CA GLN A 50 -3.97 -1.12 -3.94
C GLN A 50 -2.82 -0.22 -4.38
N LEU A 51 -3.08 0.86 -5.12
CA LEU A 51 -2.05 1.78 -5.60
C LEU A 51 -1.19 2.37 -4.46
N PRO A 52 -1.76 3.03 -3.43
CA PRO A 52 -0.98 3.53 -2.30
C PRO A 52 -0.39 2.41 -1.44
N ASN A 53 -1.05 1.26 -1.31
CA ASN A 53 -0.48 0.10 -0.59
C ASN A 53 0.81 -0.41 -1.24
N ASN A 54 0.86 -0.45 -2.58
CA ASN A 54 2.02 -0.94 -3.32
C ASN A 54 3.28 -0.10 -3.08
N ILE A 55 3.15 1.22 -2.89
CA ILE A 55 4.28 2.14 -2.65
C ILE A 55 4.61 2.30 -1.15
N ALA A 56 3.82 1.72 -0.25
CA ALA A 56 3.96 1.91 1.20
C ALA A 56 5.35 1.51 1.72
N MET A 57 5.89 0.39 1.24
CA MET A 57 7.20 -0.09 1.64
C MET A 57 8.35 0.75 1.09
N ASP A 58 8.18 1.36 -0.10
CA ASP A 58 9.19 2.23 -0.68
C ASP A 58 9.25 3.58 0.04
N LEU A 59 8.09 4.15 0.38
CA LEU A 59 7.99 5.32 1.26
C LEU A 59 8.62 5.05 2.63
N HIS A 60 8.32 3.90 3.22
CA HIS A 60 8.90 3.51 4.50
C HIS A 60 10.43 3.42 4.47
N ARG A 61 11.01 2.86 3.38
CA ARG A 61 12.47 2.76 3.21
C ARG A 61 13.14 4.13 3.10
N GLN A 62 12.44 5.14 2.59
CA GLN A 62 12.91 6.54 2.60
C GLN A 62 12.58 7.30 3.89
N GLN A 63 12.14 6.59 4.94
CA GLN A 63 11.79 7.18 6.24
C GLN A 63 10.60 8.15 6.18
N ALA A 64 9.78 8.11 5.13
CA ALA A 64 8.52 8.83 5.10
C ALA A 64 7.57 8.26 6.17
N LYS A 65 6.93 9.14 6.93
CA LYS A 65 6.12 8.74 8.08
C LYS A 65 4.73 8.33 7.64
N VAL A 66 4.50 7.03 7.51
CA VAL A 66 3.16 6.48 7.27
C VAL A 66 2.36 6.44 8.57
N LEU A 67 1.16 6.98 8.56
CA LEU A 67 0.23 7.02 9.68
C LEU A 67 -0.72 5.81 9.64
N GLY A 68 -1.08 5.29 10.81
CA GLY A 68 -1.96 4.14 10.96
C GLY A 68 -1.20 2.80 10.93
N THR A 69 -1.70 1.84 10.15
CA THR A 69 -1.08 0.52 10.01
C THR A 69 0.31 0.67 9.40
N SER A 70 1.33 0.07 10.04
CA SER A 70 2.70 0.21 9.55
C SER A 70 2.88 -0.46 8.18
N PRO A 71 3.72 0.09 7.29
CA PRO A 71 4.00 -0.51 5.98
C PRO A 71 4.46 -1.98 6.06
N GLU A 72 5.21 -2.35 7.08
CA GLU A 72 5.66 -3.73 7.32
C GLU A 72 4.50 -4.65 7.72
N SER A 73 3.49 -4.11 8.40
CA SER A 73 2.27 -4.84 8.73
C SER A 73 1.41 -5.07 7.48
N ILE A 74 1.35 -4.08 6.58
CA ILE A 74 0.70 -4.21 5.26
C ILE A 74 1.41 -5.31 4.45
N ASP A 75 2.74 -5.23 4.31
CA ASP A 75 3.54 -6.23 3.59
C ASP A 75 3.45 -7.62 4.22
N SER A 76 3.37 -7.72 5.56
CA SER A 76 3.15 -9.01 6.23
C SER A 76 1.79 -9.63 5.92
N ALA A 77 0.77 -8.81 5.68
CA ALA A 77 -0.57 -9.26 5.34
C ALA A 77 -0.74 -9.58 3.84
N GLU A 78 -0.14 -8.77 2.95
CA GLU A 78 -0.27 -8.94 1.49
C GLU A 78 0.69 -9.99 0.92
N ASN A 79 1.84 -10.21 1.56
CA ASN A 79 2.77 -11.26 1.14
C ASN A 79 2.27 -12.64 1.60
N ARG A 80 1.86 -13.48 0.65
CA ARG A 80 1.30 -14.81 0.92
C ARG A 80 2.17 -15.69 1.81
N PHE A 81 3.50 -15.67 1.64
CA PHE A 81 4.42 -16.44 2.48
C PHE A 81 4.47 -15.91 3.91
N LYS A 82 4.54 -14.58 4.08
CA LYS A 82 4.56 -13.94 5.41
C LYS A 82 3.24 -14.16 6.13
N PHE A 83 2.12 -13.97 5.42
CA PHE A 83 0.78 -14.18 5.94
C PHE A 83 0.55 -15.63 6.35
N SER A 84 0.89 -16.60 5.49
CA SER A 84 0.80 -18.02 5.81
C SER A 84 1.59 -18.37 7.07
N ARG A 85 2.85 -17.93 7.16
CA ARG A 85 3.69 -18.16 8.35
C ARG A 85 3.09 -17.50 9.60
N MET A 86 2.46 -16.35 9.47
CA MET A 86 1.77 -15.68 10.57
C MET A 86 0.58 -16.49 11.05
N LEU A 87 -0.24 -17.04 10.16
CA LEU A 87 -1.37 -17.91 10.52
C LEU A 87 -0.89 -19.17 11.24
N ASP A 88 0.17 -19.81 10.73
CA ASP A 88 0.77 -20.99 11.35
C ASP A 88 1.26 -20.69 12.78
N ARG A 89 1.96 -19.56 12.97
CA ARG A 89 2.40 -19.12 14.31
C ARG A 89 1.26 -18.86 15.27
N LYS A 90 0.10 -18.43 14.77
CA LYS A 90 -1.10 -18.18 15.57
C LYS A 90 -1.98 -19.42 15.75
N GLY A 91 -1.63 -20.56 15.13
CA GLY A 91 -2.45 -21.77 15.15
C GLY A 91 -3.78 -21.61 14.39
N ILE A 92 -3.86 -20.67 13.45
CA ILE A 92 -5.05 -20.45 12.63
C ILE A 92 -4.96 -21.34 11.40
N LEU A 93 -6.01 -22.14 11.15
CA LEU A 93 -6.07 -23.03 10.00
C LEU A 93 -6.14 -22.23 8.69
N GLN A 94 -5.44 -22.71 7.67
CA GLN A 94 -5.46 -22.17 6.32
C GLN A 94 -5.50 -23.29 5.27
N PRO A 95 -6.10 -23.06 4.09
CA PRO A 95 -6.05 -24.03 3.00
C PRO A 95 -4.61 -24.37 2.60
N ARG A 96 -4.37 -25.62 2.24
CA ARG A 96 -3.06 -26.06 1.72
C ARG A 96 -2.76 -25.28 0.45
N TRP A 97 -1.57 -24.71 0.37
CA TRP A 97 -1.12 -23.98 -0.81
C TRP A 97 0.37 -24.17 -1.07
N LYS A 98 0.78 -23.89 -2.30
CA LYS A 98 2.18 -23.82 -2.72
C LYS A 98 2.33 -22.87 -3.90
N GLU A 99 3.45 -22.19 -4.00
CA GLU A 99 3.85 -21.48 -5.23
C GLU A 99 4.51 -22.49 -6.18
N LEU A 100 4.01 -22.54 -7.41
CA LEU A 100 4.37 -23.55 -8.41
C LEU A 100 4.78 -22.82 -9.69
N THR A 101 5.95 -23.16 -10.23
CA THR A 101 6.54 -22.48 -11.40
C THR A 101 6.55 -23.35 -12.65
N ASN A 102 6.12 -24.61 -12.56
CA ASN A 102 6.07 -25.53 -13.69
C ASN A 102 4.84 -26.44 -13.64
N HIS A 103 4.43 -26.92 -14.81
CA HIS A 103 3.20 -27.69 -14.98
C HIS A 103 3.21 -29.03 -14.23
N GLU A 104 4.33 -29.75 -14.26
CA GLU A 104 4.47 -31.04 -13.57
C GLU A 104 4.26 -30.89 -12.06
N SER A 105 4.84 -29.85 -11.46
CA SER A 105 4.67 -29.54 -10.03
C SER A 105 3.25 -29.14 -9.67
N ALA A 106 2.50 -28.56 -10.62
CA ALA A 106 1.10 -28.20 -10.43
C ALA A 106 0.18 -29.43 -10.41
N ILE A 107 0.43 -30.41 -11.28
CA ILE A 107 -0.33 -31.67 -11.29
C ILE A 107 -0.04 -32.50 -10.03
N ALA A 108 1.19 -32.46 -9.53
CA ALA A 108 1.61 -33.26 -8.38
C ALA A 108 1.16 -32.72 -7.01
N PHE A 109 0.67 -31.48 -6.93
CA PHE A 109 0.33 -30.79 -5.69
C PHE A 109 -1.14 -30.98 -5.29
#